data_AF-A0A4R5YKR5-F1
#
_entry.id   AF-A0A4R5YKR5-F1
#
_cell.length_a   1.000
_cell.length_b   1.000
_cell.length_c   1.000
_cell.angle_alpha   90.00
_cell.angle_beta   90.00
_cell.angle_gamma   90.00
#
_symmetry.space_group_name_H-M   'P 1'
#
loop_
_entity.id
_entity.type
_entity.pdbx_description
1 polymer ?
#
loop_
_entity_poly.entity_id
_entity_poly.type
_entity_poly.pdbx_seq_one_letter_code
_entity_poly.pdbx_strand_id
1 'polypeptide(L)'
;MRAATGVMLVLSVLAGLVLVAGLFLDTRESAEGRCWKDDHPPGVSVSEVALLSAGATAWPVGRRCTWAAESGDGTVVTQTGWDRTIGFLVVSAVSVGLAAVGAIRRRAGAVVPLVVCVVALGAAASWAR
;
A
#
# COMPACT_ATOMS: atom_id res chain seq x y z
N MET A 1 -10.42 -7.41 -28.23
CA MET A 1 -10.68 -6.22 -27.39
C MET A 1 -11.39 -6.56 -26.07
N ARG A 2 -12.47 -7.37 -26.05
CA ARG A 2 -13.12 -7.80 -24.80
C ARG A 2 -12.19 -8.55 -23.83
N ALA A 3 -11.34 -9.45 -24.34
CA ALA A 3 -10.37 -10.18 -23.53
C ALA A 3 -9.34 -9.27 -22.83
N ALA A 4 -8.80 -8.28 -23.55
CA ALA A 4 -7.83 -7.34 -22.99
C ALA A 4 -8.42 -6.48 -21.86
N THR A 5 -9.67 -6.03 -22.01
CA THR A 5 -10.38 -5.28 -20.97
C THR A 5 -10.71 -6.17 -19.75
N GLY A 6 -11.08 -7.42 -19.99
CA GLY A 6 -11.31 -8.41 -18.91
C GLY A 6 -10.05 -8.69 -18.11
N VAL A 7 -8.92 -8.93 -18.77
CA VAL A 7 -7.62 -9.17 -18.11
C VAL A 7 -7.21 -7.96 -17.28
N MET A 8 -7.32 -6.75 -17.84
CA MET A 8 -7.01 -5.51 -17.13
C MET A 8 -7.87 -5.32 -15.88
N LEU A 9 -9.15 -5.62 -15.96
CA LEU A 9 -10.07 -5.53 -14.83
C LEU A 9 -9.72 -6.54 -13.73
N VAL A 10 -9.37 -7.78 -14.11
CA VAL A 10 -8.90 -8.78 -13.16
C VAL A 10 -7.63 -8.31 -12.47
N LEU A 11 -6.66 -7.77 -13.22
CA LEU A 11 -5.41 -7.24 -12.65
C LEU A 11 -5.66 -6.05 -11.71
N SER A 12 -6.55 -5.12 -12.06
CA SER A 12 -6.85 -3.96 -11.20
C SER A 12 -7.59 -4.37 -9.93
N VAL A 13 -8.51 -5.34 -10.01
CA VAL A 13 -9.19 -5.91 -8.83
C VAL A 13 -8.18 -6.62 -7.93
N LEU A 14 -7.31 -7.46 -8.48
CA LEU A 14 -6.28 -8.16 -7.71
C LEU A 14 -5.32 -7.17 -7.05
N ALA A 15 -4.86 -6.14 -7.77
CA ALA A 15 -3.99 -5.11 -7.21
C ALA A 15 -4.67 -4.33 -6.08
N GLY A 16 -5.95 -3.99 -6.24
CA GLY A 16 -6.74 -3.34 -5.19
C GLY A 16 -6.93 -4.22 -3.96
N LEU A 17 -7.23 -5.51 -4.14
CA LEU A 17 -7.31 -6.48 -3.05
C LEU A 17 -5.98 -6.63 -2.32
N VAL A 18 -4.86 -6.67 -3.04
CA VAL A 18 -3.52 -6.76 -2.42
C VAL A 18 -3.21 -5.52 -1.56
N LEU A 19 -3.56 -4.32 -2.02
CA LEU A 19 -3.42 -3.11 -1.21
C LEU A 19 -4.24 -3.17 0.07
N VAL A 20 -5.54 -3.45 -0.06
CA VAL A 20 -6.47 -3.45 1.09
C VAL A 20 -6.15 -4.58 2.05
N ALA A 21 -5.86 -5.79 1.55
CA ALA A 21 -5.49 -6.93 2.37
C ALA A 21 -4.17 -6.69 3.12
N GLY A 22 -3.18 -6.09 2.45
CA GLY A 22 -1.91 -5.74 3.09
C GLY A 22 -2.11 -4.77 4.25
N LEU A 23 -2.89 -3.70 4.02
CA LEU A 23 -3.21 -2.73 5.07
C LEU A 23 -4.05 -3.33 6.20
N PHE A 24 -5.02 -4.19 5.87
CA PHE A 24 -5.80 -4.95 6.85
C PHE A 24 -4.90 -5.78 7.76
N LEU A 25 -3.95 -6.52 7.19
CA LEU A 25 -2.98 -7.29 7.96
C LEU A 25 -2.13 -6.36 8.83
N ASP A 26 -1.73 -5.18 8.33
CA ASP A 26 -0.91 -4.21 9.06
C ASP A 26 -1.66 -3.57 10.25
N THR A 27 -3.00 -3.53 10.24
CA THR A 27 -3.82 -2.92 11.31
C THR A 27 -4.50 -3.93 12.25
N ARG A 28 -4.71 -5.19 11.84
CA ARG A 28 -5.52 -6.16 12.63
C ARG A 28 -4.91 -6.57 13.98
N GLU A 29 -3.59 -6.73 14.07
CA GLU A 29 -2.89 -7.19 15.29
C GLU A 29 -2.25 -6.03 16.09
N SER A 30 -2.72 -4.79 15.87
CA SER A 30 -2.04 -3.53 16.25
C SER A 30 -0.72 -3.30 15.49
N ALA A 31 -0.49 -2.05 15.10
CA ALA A 31 0.72 -1.66 14.39
C ALA A 31 1.99 -1.96 15.22
N GLU A 32 1.93 -1.75 16.53
CA GLU A 32 3.02 -1.98 17.47
C GLU A 32 3.44 -3.45 17.55
N GLY A 33 2.48 -4.36 17.71
CA GLY A 33 2.76 -5.80 17.78
C GLY A 33 3.42 -6.32 16.51
N ARG A 34 3.01 -5.81 15.34
CA ARG A 34 3.63 -6.17 14.07
C ARG A 34 5.02 -5.54 13.88
N CYS A 35 5.25 -4.32 14.36
CA CYS A 35 6.59 -3.71 14.34
C CYS A 35 7.58 -4.59 15.11
N TRP A 36 7.21 -5.06 16.30
CA TRP A 36 8.06 -5.94 17.10
C TRP A 36 8.30 -7.32 16.46
N LYS A 37 7.31 -7.85 15.73
CA LYS A 37 7.40 -9.19 15.12
C LYS A 37 8.15 -9.21 13.78
N ASP A 38 7.89 -8.21 12.93
CA ASP A 38 8.32 -8.23 11.53
C ASP A 38 9.48 -7.27 11.23
N ASP A 39 9.63 -6.18 12.01
CA ASP A 39 10.56 -5.08 11.72
C ASP A 39 11.44 -4.76 12.94
N HIS A 40 12.44 -5.59 13.24
CA HIS A 40 13.45 -5.25 14.26
C HIS A 40 14.81 -4.94 13.59
N PRO A 41 15.00 -3.69 13.11
CA PRO A 41 16.20 -3.33 12.35
C PRO A 41 17.44 -3.26 13.27
N PRO A 42 18.64 -3.49 12.74
CA PRO A 42 19.87 -3.32 13.51
C PRO A 42 20.08 -1.86 13.94
N GLY A 43 20.73 -1.65 15.09
CA GLY A 43 21.06 -0.32 15.61
C GLY A 43 19.93 0.38 16.37
N VAL A 44 18.88 -0.35 16.76
CA VAL A 44 17.84 0.14 17.67
C VAL A 44 18.14 -0.27 19.11
N SER A 45 17.70 0.55 20.07
CA SER A 45 17.84 0.23 21.49
C SER A 45 17.11 -1.09 21.83
N VAL A 46 17.71 -1.92 22.66
CA VAL A 46 17.11 -3.19 23.11
C VAL A 46 16.36 -2.93 24.42
N SER A 47 15.13 -2.46 24.31
CA SER A 47 14.26 -2.11 25.44
C SER A 47 12.79 -2.21 25.07
N GLU A 48 11.92 -2.51 26.03
CA GLU A 48 10.46 -2.54 25.81
C GLU A 48 9.90 -1.18 25.37
N VAL A 49 10.61 -0.08 25.69
CA VAL A 49 10.27 1.29 25.29
C VAL A 49 11.02 1.76 24.04
N ALA A 50 11.72 0.86 23.33
CA ALA A 50 12.48 1.22 22.14
C ALA A 50 11.59 1.65 20.96
N LEU A 51 10.36 1.12 20.88
CA LEU A 51 9.39 1.53 19.88
C LEU A 51 8.71 2.82 20.35
N LEU A 52 9.02 3.92 19.67
CA LEU A 52 8.51 5.25 20.00
C LEU A 52 7.13 5.51 19.41
N SER A 53 6.88 4.98 18.21
CA SER A 53 5.60 5.13 17.52
C SER A 53 5.45 4.07 16.44
N ALA A 54 4.24 3.55 16.29
CA ALA A 54 3.85 2.69 15.18
C ALA A 54 2.51 3.14 14.62
N GLY A 55 2.39 3.18 13.29
CA GLY A 55 1.15 3.58 12.64
C GLY A 55 1.03 3.00 11.25
N ALA A 56 -0.21 2.75 10.83
CA ALA A 56 -0.50 2.43 9.45
C ALA A 56 -0.29 3.67 8.57
N THR A 57 0.11 3.46 7.33
CA THR A 57 0.37 4.53 6.37
C THR A 57 -0.41 4.30 5.09
N ALA A 58 -1.02 5.37 4.58
CA ALA A 58 -1.69 5.37 3.27
C ALA A 58 -0.67 5.43 2.12
N TRP A 59 0.53 5.95 2.39
CA TRP A 59 1.57 6.12 1.40
C TRP A 59 2.99 6.02 2.01
N PRO A 60 3.76 4.98 1.66
CA PRO A 60 3.32 3.75 0.98
C PRO A 60 2.29 2.99 1.81
N VAL A 61 1.48 2.14 1.18
CA VAL A 61 0.39 1.39 1.83
C VAL A 61 0.97 0.26 2.69
N GLY A 62 1.10 0.52 3.98
CA GLY A 62 1.73 -0.39 4.93
C GLY A 62 1.79 0.18 6.34
N ARG A 63 2.95 0.08 6.97
CA ARG A 63 3.19 0.54 8.33
C ARG A 63 4.51 1.29 8.43
N ARG A 64 4.53 2.28 9.33
CA ARG A 64 5.73 3.01 9.73
C ARG A 64 6.01 2.73 11.20
N CYS A 65 7.23 2.31 11.50
CA CYS A 65 7.71 2.10 12.86
C CYS A 65 8.89 3.04 13.13
N THR A 66 8.81 3.79 14.23
CA THR A 66 9.86 4.71 14.68
C THR A 66 10.47 4.16 15.95
N TRP A 67 11.78 3.91 15.91
CA TRP A 67 12.53 3.28 16.97
C TRP A 67 13.55 4.26 17.56
N ALA A 68 13.85 4.14 18.84
CA ALA A 68 15.00 4.81 19.45
C ALA A 68 16.30 4.13 18.99
N ALA A 69 17.29 4.94 18.60
CA ALA A 69 18.60 4.43 18.20
C ALA A 69 19.39 3.88 19.40
N GLU A 70 20.21 2.86 19.18
CA GLU A 70 21.08 2.27 20.21
C GLU A 70 22.13 3.27 20.73
N SER A 71 22.56 4.20 19.87
CA SER A 71 23.49 5.28 20.22
C SER A 71 22.95 6.27 21.27
N GLY A 72 21.67 6.18 21.65
CA GLY A 72 21.01 7.10 22.57
C GLY A 72 20.57 8.43 21.93
N ASP A 73 21.27 8.87 20.88
CA ASP A 73 20.88 10.02 20.06
C ASP A 73 20.29 9.58 18.73
N GLY A 74 19.02 9.94 18.48
CA GLY A 74 18.35 9.78 17.20
C GLY A 74 17.26 8.70 17.14
N THR A 75 16.66 8.56 15.96
CA THR A 75 15.61 7.57 15.68
C THR A 75 15.89 6.80 14.41
N VAL A 76 15.52 5.52 14.41
CA VAL A 76 15.55 4.64 13.23
C VAL A 76 14.12 4.47 12.75
N VAL A 77 13.87 4.77 11.47
CA VAL A 77 12.53 4.65 10.88
C VAL A 77 12.52 3.50 9.88
N THR A 78 11.54 2.62 10.04
CA THR A 78 11.25 1.54 9.08
C THR A 78 9.89 1.78 8.45
N GLN A 79 9.80 1.50 7.15
CA GLN A 79 8.61 1.72 6.35
C GLN A 79 8.36 0.51 5.47
N THR A 80 7.19 -0.12 5.63
CA THR A 80 6.77 -1.25 4.82
C THR A 80 5.79 -0.81 3.72
N GLY A 81 5.45 -1.73 2.82
CA GLY A 81 4.38 -1.52 1.83
C GLY A 81 4.81 -0.93 0.49
N TRP A 82 6.11 -0.69 0.28
CA TRP A 82 6.63 -0.15 -0.98
C TRP A 82 6.35 -1.05 -2.17
N ASP A 83 6.63 -2.35 -2.08
CA ASP A 83 6.45 -3.29 -3.19
C ASP A 83 4.99 -3.32 -3.67
N ARG A 84 4.04 -3.37 -2.73
CA ARG A 84 2.60 -3.32 -3.00
C ARG A 84 2.20 -1.99 -3.65
N THR A 85 2.71 -0.89 -3.12
CA THR A 85 2.42 0.47 -3.62
C THR A 85 2.95 0.65 -5.05
N ILE A 86 4.19 0.22 -5.32
CA ILE A 86 4.80 0.28 -6.66
C ILE A 86 4.02 -0.57 -7.65
N GLY A 87 3.72 -1.82 -7.30
CA GLY A 87 2.93 -2.72 -8.16
C GLY A 87 1.57 -2.10 -8.53
N PHE A 88 0.90 -1.49 -7.54
CA PHE A 88 -0.36 -0.81 -7.76
C PHE A 88 -0.24 0.44 -8.65
N LEU A 89 0.84 1.23 -8.49
CA LEU A 89 1.10 2.39 -9.35
C LEU A 89 1.28 1.98 -10.80
N VAL A 90 2.02 0.89 -11.05
CA VAL A 90 2.21 0.36 -12.41
C VAL A 90 0.87 -0.04 -13.01
N VAL A 91 0.04 -0.80 -12.29
CA VAL A 91 -1.30 -1.22 -12.76
C VAL A 91 -2.21 -0.01 -13.02
N SER A 92 -2.15 1.00 -12.15
CA SER A 92 -2.94 2.23 -12.30
C SER A 92 -2.49 3.04 -13.52
N ALA A 93 -1.19 3.20 -13.73
CA ALA A 93 -0.65 3.93 -14.89
C ALA A 93 -1.05 3.27 -16.22
N VAL A 94 -0.97 1.94 -16.30
CA VAL A 94 -1.41 1.18 -17.49
C VAL A 94 -2.92 1.32 -17.70
N SER A 95 -3.71 1.30 -16.62
CA SER A 95 -5.16 1.48 -16.67
C SER A 95 -5.56 2.88 -17.15
N VAL A 96 -4.86 3.93 -16.71
CA VAL A 96 -5.05 5.31 -17.17
C VAL A 96 -4.75 5.43 -18.67
N GLY A 97 -3.60 4.93 -19.13
CA GLY A 97 -3.23 5.00 -20.54
C GLY A 97 -4.27 4.34 -21.45
N LEU A 98 -4.77 3.16 -21.04
CA LEU A 98 -5.79 2.45 -21.81
C LEU A 98 -7.18 3.09 -21.71
N ALA A 99 -7.55 3.67 -20.57
CA ALA A 99 -8.78 4.44 -20.43
C ALA A 99 -8.77 5.67 -21.36
N ALA A 100 -7.64 6.37 -21.46
CA ALA A 100 -7.48 7.51 -22.37
C ALA A 100 -7.62 7.09 -23.84
N VAL A 101 -6.95 6.02 -24.27
CA VAL A 101 -7.09 5.46 -25.62
C VAL A 101 -8.52 4.98 -25.87
N GLY A 102 -9.16 4.37 -24.88
CA GLY A 102 -10.54 3.93 -24.92
C GLY A 102 -11.52 5.08 -25.08
N ALA A 103 -11.33 6.18 -24.35
CA ALA A 103 -12.14 7.39 -24.44
C ALA A 103 -12.03 8.04 -25.83
N ILE A 104 -10.81 8.15 -26.38
CA ILE A 104 -10.57 8.63 -27.75
C ILE A 104 -11.32 7.75 -28.76
N ARG A 105 -11.32 6.43 -28.55
CA ARG A 105 -12.02 5.45 -29.40
C ARG A 105 -13.48 5.22 -29.02
N ARG A 106 -14.06 6.04 -28.13
CA ARG A 106 -15.45 5.96 -27.62
C ARG A 106 -15.86 4.59 -27.06
N ARG A 107 -14.96 3.93 -26.31
CA ARG A 107 -15.19 2.63 -25.67
C ARG A 107 -15.36 2.79 -24.15
N ALA A 108 -16.61 2.86 -23.70
CA ALA A 108 -16.95 3.05 -22.28
C ALA A 108 -16.34 1.99 -21.35
N GLY A 109 -16.15 0.74 -21.82
CA GLY A 109 -15.60 -0.35 -21.00
C GLY A 109 -14.14 -0.19 -20.56
N ALA A 110 -13.38 0.75 -21.13
CA ALA A 110 -11.97 0.96 -20.78
C ALA A 110 -11.76 1.73 -19.46
N VAL A 111 -12.81 2.33 -18.90
CA VAL A 111 -12.73 3.19 -17.68
C VAL A 111 -12.86 2.38 -16.39
N VAL A 112 -13.51 1.21 -16.45
CA VAL A 112 -13.76 0.35 -15.29
C VAL A 112 -12.52 0.02 -14.45
N PRO A 113 -11.36 -0.41 -15.02
CA PRO A 113 -10.18 -0.73 -14.21
C PRO A 113 -9.63 0.49 -13.45
N LEU A 114 -9.75 1.70 -14.02
CA LEU A 114 -9.32 2.93 -13.37
C LEU A 114 -10.19 3.26 -12.15
N VAL A 115 -11.51 3.07 -12.25
CA VAL A 115 -12.43 3.25 -11.12
C VAL A 115 -12.07 2.31 -9.97
N VAL A 116 -11.77 1.05 -10.28
CA VAL A 116 -11.33 0.07 -9.27
C VAL A 116 -10.07 0.55 -8.55
N CYS A 117 -9.09 1.06 -9.28
CA CYS A 117 -7.88 1.60 -8.66
C CYS A 117 -8.20 2.79 -7.71
N VAL A 118 -9.02 3.73 -8.15
CA VAL A 118 -9.39 4.89 -7.30
C VAL A 118 -10.10 4.44 -6.03
N VAL A 119 -11.03 3.48 -6.13
CA VAL A 119 -11.75 2.93 -4.96
C VAL A 119 -10.80 2.23 -3.99
N ALA A 120 -9.85 1.43 -4.50
CA ALA A 120 -8.88 0.74 -3.67
C ALA A 120 -7.97 1.72 -2.90
N LEU A 121 -7.52 2.80 -3.53
CA LEU A 121 -6.75 3.86 -2.86
C LEU A 121 -7.59 4.58 -1.81
N GLY A 122 -8.85 4.91 -2.11
CA GLY A 122 -9.75 5.54 -1.15
C GLY A 122 -9.98 4.67 0.09
N ALA A 123 -10.14 3.36 -0.11
CA ALA A 123 -10.26 2.40 0.98
C ALA A 123 -8.97 2.30 1.80
N ALA A 124 -7.81 2.23 1.16
CA ALA A 124 -6.53 2.22 1.88
C ALA A 124 -6.32 3.52 2.70
N ALA A 125 -6.67 4.67 2.13
CA ALA A 125 -6.53 5.96 2.80
C ALA A 125 -7.48 6.13 3.99
N SER A 126 -8.68 5.54 3.97
CA SER A 126 -9.62 5.63 5.10
C SER A 126 -9.21 4.76 6.29
N TRP A 127 -8.49 3.67 6.05
CA TRP A 127 -8.00 2.75 7.08
C TRP A 127 -6.68 3.21 7.72
N ALA A 128 -5.91 4.05 7.03
CA ALA A 128 -4.67 4.60 7.53
C ALA A 128 -4.84 5.94 8.28
N ARG A 129 -6.08 6.30 8.65
CA ARG A 129 -6.41 7.44 9.52
C ARG A 129 -6.72 6.95 10.92
#